data_AF-A0AAE3FXP3-F1
#
_entry.id   AF-A0AAE3FXP3-F1
#
_cell.length_a   1.000
_cell.length_b   1.000
_cell.length_c   1.000
_cell.angle_alpha   90.00
_cell.angle_beta   90.00
_cell.angle_gamma   90.00
#
_symmetry.space_group_name_H-M   'P 1'
#
loop_
_entity.id
_entity.type
_entity.pdbx_description
1 polymer ?
#
loop_
_entity_poly.entity_id
_entity_poly.type
_entity_poly.pdbx_seq_one_letter_code
_entity_poly.pdbx_strand_id
1 'polypeptide(L)'
;MADDSRLSAVIDDDGQLFGLINVIDALVVLFVIAIIGAGIALVGIGGEPADTRYATIDLGEQPDYTANQITVGDEWDIQGSADVLTVTDVFLAPTEDGDRNVVIRAEVNGTAIDPEAQEQSAISFAGEPLRFGRDLEIETPQYVVEGVVTDVGPEESFGTEATRTVTVEATEIPQNRVDRLGVGLTEVMRDDETATVTDVSDVASEEVRSGGDGFEVVEHPRNRDVTMTVDMTVRELDDGTVLFRGSSLRIDQSIVFEFDEVTFEGEVVAIE
;
A
#
# COMPACT_ATOMS: atom_id res chain seq x y z
N MET A 1 -9.41 -43.65 52.84
CA MET A 1 -7.95 -43.53 52.64
C MET A 1 -7.81 -43.07 51.22
N ALA A 2 -7.48 -41.79 51.03
CA ALA A 2 -7.63 -41.06 49.78
C ALA A 2 -6.48 -41.37 48.82
N ASP A 3 -6.82 -41.52 47.54
CA ASP A 3 -5.92 -41.61 46.40
C ASP A 3 -5.16 -40.29 46.22
N ASP A 4 -3.84 -40.35 46.41
CA ASP A 4 -2.91 -39.22 46.26
C ASP A 4 -2.09 -39.33 44.95
N SER A 5 -2.74 -39.82 43.88
CA SER A 5 -2.03 -40.29 42.67
C SER A 5 -2.23 -39.42 41.42
N ARG A 6 -2.75 -38.19 41.54
CA ARG A 6 -3.09 -37.36 40.36
C ARG A 6 -2.08 -36.26 39.99
N LEU A 7 -1.01 -36.08 40.76
CA LEU A 7 0.03 -35.08 40.45
C LEU A 7 1.34 -35.68 39.91
N SER A 8 1.55 -37.00 40.05
CA SER A 8 2.78 -37.70 39.66
C SER A 8 2.91 -37.98 38.14
N ALA A 9 1.92 -37.64 37.33
CA ALA A 9 1.93 -37.95 35.90
C ALA A 9 2.56 -36.84 35.03
N VAL A 10 2.80 -35.65 35.60
CA VAL A 10 3.30 -34.49 34.84
C VAL A 10 4.81 -34.29 35.02
N ILE A 11 5.34 -34.62 36.21
CA ILE A 11 6.75 -34.45 36.57
C ILE A 11 7.20 -35.72 37.31
N ASP A 12 8.28 -36.36 36.85
CA ASP A 12 8.86 -37.55 37.50
C ASP A 12 9.91 -37.21 38.56
N ASP A 13 10.34 -38.23 39.32
CA ASP A 13 11.31 -38.10 40.41
C ASP A 13 12.73 -37.71 39.95
N ASP A 14 13.01 -37.80 38.64
CA ASP A 14 14.26 -37.37 37.99
C ASP A 14 14.16 -35.94 37.42
N GLY A 15 13.01 -35.26 37.60
CA GLY A 15 12.78 -33.89 37.16
C GLY A 15 12.50 -33.77 35.66
N GLN A 16 11.90 -34.77 35.02
CA GLN A 16 11.51 -34.72 33.61
C GLN A 16 10.00 -34.42 33.48
N LEU A 17 9.66 -33.45 32.62
CA LEU A 17 8.28 -33.10 32.28
C LEU A 17 7.77 -34.09 31.21
N PHE A 18 6.68 -34.79 31.50
CA PHE A 18 6.08 -35.80 30.63
C PHE A 18 7.06 -36.92 30.16
N GLY A 19 8.18 -37.15 30.87
CA GLY A 19 9.18 -38.17 30.54
C GLY A 19 9.94 -37.95 29.22
N LEU A 20 9.88 -36.74 28.65
CA LEU A 20 10.47 -36.40 27.34
C LEU A 20 11.52 -35.27 27.43
N ILE A 21 11.35 -34.32 28.35
CA ILE A 21 12.17 -33.10 28.43
C ILE A 21 12.51 -32.81 29.90
N ASN A 22 13.74 -32.36 30.19
CA ASN A 22 14.11 -31.95 31.55
C ASN A 22 13.32 -30.69 31.98
N VAL A 23 12.77 -30.68 33.20
CA VAL A 23 11.95 -29.57 33.73
C VAL A 23 12.69 -28.23 33.72
N ILE A 24 14.01 -28.23 33.91
CA ILE A 24 14.83 -27.02 33.90
C ILE A 24 14.89 -26.44 32.48
N ASP A 25 15.06 -27.29 31.48
CA ASP A 25 15.12 -26.87 30.08
C ASP A 25 13.75 -26.37 29.59
N ALA A 26 12.66 -27.04 30.00
CA ALA A 26 11.30 -26.59 29.72
C ALA A 26 11.01 -25.19 30.32
N LEU A 27 11.51 -24.90 31.52
CA LEU A 27 11.38 -23.57 32.12
C LEU A 27 12.23 -22.51 31.41
N VAL A 28 13.42 -22.86 30.94
CA VAL A 28 14.27 -21.94 30.15
C VAL A 28 13.60 -21.62 28.81
N VAL A 29 13.05 -22.62 28.11
CA VAL A 29 12.30 -22.41 26.87
C VAL A 29 11.06 -21.55 27.11
N LEU A 30 10.31 -21.81 28.18
CA LEU A 30 9.13 -21.00 28.53
C LEU A 30 9.52 -19.57 28.92
N PHE A 31 10.67 -19.38 29.59
CA PHE A 31 11.22 -18.07 29.92
C PHE A 31 11.68 -17.31 28.66
N VAL A 32 12.28 -17.98 27.69
CA VAL A 32 12.64 -17.39 26.39
C VAL A 32 11.39 -17.01 25.60
N ILE A 33 10.38 -17.87 25.55
CA ILE A 33 9.07 -17.56 24.93
C ILE A 33 8.41 -16.37 25.64
N ALA A 34 8.46 -16.31 26.96
CA ALA A 34 7.92 -15.20 27.74
C ALA A 34 8.69 -13.90 27.50
N ILE A 35 10.02 -13.94 27.32
CA ILE A 35 10.83 -12.77 26.96
C ILE A 35 10.51 -12.30 25.54
N ILE A 36 10.28 -13.22 24.59
CA ILE A 36 9.89 -12.86 23.22
C ILE A 36 8.47 -12.26 23.21
N GLY A 37 7.52 -12.84 23.95
CA GLY A 37 6.16 -12.31 24.08
C GLY A 37 6.08 -11.01 24.88
N ALA A 38 6.91 -10.84 25.92
CA ALA A 38 6.99 -9.62 26.72
C ALA A 38 7.82 -8.53 26.04
N GLY A 39 8.76 -8.90 25.14
CA GLY A 39 9.56 -7.95 24.37
C GLY A 39 8.74 -7.05 23.44
N ILE A 40 7.54 -7.49 23.06
CA ILE A 40 6.58 -6.70 22.29
C ILE A 40 5.66 -5.86 23.21
N ALA A 41 5.48 -6.25 24.47
CA ALA A 41 4.47 -5.66 25.36
C ALA A 41 4.99 -4.68 26.42
N LEU A 42 6.32 -4.51 26.57
CA LEU A 42 6.91 -3.85 27.77
C LEU A 42 7.67 -2.54 27.50
N VAL A 43 7.25 -1.77 26.48
CA VAL A 43 7.64 -0.36 26.33
C VAL A 43 6.41 0.51 26.59
N GLY A 44 6.06 0.70 27.87
CA GLY A 44 4.85 1.45 28.24
C GLY A 44 4.88 1.93 29.68
N ILE A 45 5.91 2.72 30.04
CA ILE A 45 5.93 3.43 31.31
C ILE A 45 5.11 4.72 31.15
N GLY A 46 3.81 4.65 31.45
CA GLY A 46 3.01 5.81 31.86
C GLY A 46 2.43 6.74 30.78
N GLY A 47 2.27 6.29 29.54
CA GLY A 47 1.45 6.99 28.55
C GLY A 47 -0.05 6.78 28.82
N GLU A 48 -0.88 7.78 28.49
CA GLU A 48 -2.31 7.58 28.28
C GLU A 48 -2.54 6.39 27.33
N PRO A 49 -3.65 5.64 27.43
CA PRO A 49 -3.89 4.52 26.52
C PRO A 49 -3.77 5.02 25.08
N ALA A 50 -2.80 4.47 24.34
CA ALA A 50 -2.67 4.76 22.94
C ALA A 50 -3.89 4.18 22.22
N ASP A 51 -4.62 5.03 21.52
CA ASP A 51 -5.68 4.59 20.62
C ASP A 51 -5.06 4.42 19.24
N THR A 52 -5.22 3.23 18.69
CA THR A 52 -4.72 2.87 17.37
C THR A 52 -5.70 3.32 16.29
N ARG A 53 -5.18 3.98 15.26
CA ARG A 53 -5.89 4.32 14.02
C ARG A 53 -5.06 3.93 12.82
N TYR A 54 -5.71 3.84 11.68
CA TYR A 54 -5.04 3.63 10.40
C TYR A 54 -5.18 4.88 9.56
N ALA A 55 -4.08 5.35 8.98
CA ALA A 55 -4.05 6.51 8.11
C ALA A 55 -3.52 6.11 6.73
N THR A 56 -4.17 6.64 5.69
CA THR A 56 -3.60 6.65 4.33
C THR A 56 -2.91 7.98 4.13
N ILE A 57 -1.67 7.94 3.67
CA ILE A 57 -0.81 9.13 3.51
C ILE A 57 -0.27 9.13 2.08
N ASP A 58 -0.58 10.20 1.35
CA ASP A 58 -0.03 10.45 0.03
C ASP A 58 1.30 11.22 0.19
N LEU A 59 2.41 10.55 -0.11
CA LEU A 59 3.76 11.13 -0.06
C LEU A 59 4.12 11.84 -1.37
N GLY A 60 3.23 11.82 -2.36
CA GLY A 60 3.43 12.41 -3.68
C GLY A 60 4.55 11.73 -4.47
N GLU A 61 5.11 12.49 -5.42
CA GLU A 61 6.22 12.05 -6.25
C GLU A 61 7.53 12.04 -5.47
N GLN A 62 8.20 10.89 -5.48
CA GLN A 62 9.48 10.65 -4.83
C GLN A 62 10.48 10.13 -5.87
N PRO A 63 11.76 10.53 -5.77
CA PRO A 63 12.80 9.89 -6.57
C PRO A 63 12.79 8.37 -6.37
N ASP A 64 13.01 7.60 -7.44
CA ASP A 64 12.94 6.13 -7.39
C ASP A 64 13.80 5.52 -6.27
N TYR A 65 15.00 6.07 -6.02
CA TYR A 65 15.86 5.60 -4.95
C TYR A 65 15.31 5.90 -3.54
N THR A 66 14.47 6.92 -3.35
CA THR A 66 13.79 7.21 -2.07
C THR A 66 12.58 6.30 -1.92
N ALA A 67 11.75 6.20 -2.97
CA ALA A 67 10.58 5.34 -2.99
C ALA A 67 10.92 3.87 -2.67
N ASN A 68 12.04 3.37 -3.17
CA ASN A 68 12.52 2.02 -2.89
C ASN A 68 13.05 1.80 -1.45
N GLN A 69 13.29 2.86 -0.69
CA GLN A 69 13.68 2.75 0.72
C GLN A 69 12.49 2.65 1.66
N ILE A 70 11.29 3.02 1.21
CA ILE A 70 10.07 3.01 2.04
C ILE A 70 9.47 1.60 2.04
N THR A 71 9.49 0.93 3.17
CA THR A 71 9.11 -0.48 3.30
C THR A 71 8.06 -0.71 4.37
N VAL A 72 7.32 -1.81 4.23
CA VAL A 72 6.38 -2.26 5.26
C VAL A 72 7.16 -2.61 6.53
N GLY A 73 6.67 -2.12 7.66
CA GLY A 73 7.33 -2.23 8.96
C GLY A 73 8.27 -1.08 9.30
N ASP A 74 8.44 -0.08 8.43
CA ASP A 74 9.18 1.13 8.79
C ASP A 74 8.43 1.90 9.88
N GLU A 75 9.19 2.33 10.89
CA GLU A 75 8.65 2.98 12.08
C GLU A 75 9.19 4.40 12.23
N TRP A 76 8.28 5.31 12.60
CA TRP A 76 8.60 6.66 13.06
C TRP A 76 8.16 6.84 14.51
N ASP A 77 9.15 6.84 15.40
CA ASP A 77 8.98 7.13 16.82
C ASP A 77 9.10 8.63 17.09
N ILE A 78 8.05 9.24 17.63
CA ILE A 78 8.10 10.64 18.03
C ILE A 78 8.88 10.75 19.34
N GLN A 79 10.09 11.34 19.26
CA GLN A 79 10.96 11.48 20.43
C GLN A 79 10.26 12.22 21.57
N GLY A 80 10.14 11.55 22.71
CA GLY A 80 9.56 12.12 23.93
C GLY A 80 8.03 12.04 24.02
N SER A 81 7.36 11.32 23.12
CA SER A 81 5.98 10.88 23.29
C SER A 81 5.85 9.35 23.19
N ALA A 82 4.64 8.84 23.37
CA ALA A 82 4.30 7.44 23.12
C ALA A 82 3.72 7.23 21.71
N ASP A 83 3.78 8.27 20.87
CA ASP A 83 3.19 8.24 19.53
C ASP A 83 4.14 7.51 18.58
N VAL A 84 3.61 6.51 17.86
CA VAL A 84 4.36 5.70 16.90
C VAL A 84 3.53 5.57 15.62
N LEU A 85 4.19 5.75 14.48
CA LEU A 85 3.64 5.45 13.16
C LEU A 85 4.41 4.28 12.56
N THR A 86 3.69 3.22 12.17
CA THR A 86 4.26 2.03 11.53
C THR A 86 3.65 1.84 10.16
N VAL A 87 4.47 1.79 9.11
CA VAL A 87 4.02 1.58 7.74
C VAL A 87 3.49 0.14 7.59
N THR A 88 2.23 -0.02 7.22
CA THR A 88 1.58 -1.34 7.02
C THR A 88 1.55 -1.75 5.56
N ASP A 89 1.39 -0.78 4.65
CA ASP A 89 1.30 -1.02 3.22
C ASP A 89 2.02 0.10 2.46
N VAL A 90 2.65 -0.23 1.34
CA VAL A 90 3.31 0.72 0.43
C VAL A 90 2.80 0.47 -0.97
N PHE A 91 2.24 1.49 -1.59
CA PHE A 91 1.78 1.47 -2.97
C PHE A 91 2.63 2.43 -3.79
N LEU A 92 3.19 1.91 -4.89
CA LEU A 92 4.02 2.66 -5.82
C LEU A 92 3.32 2.76 -7.16
N ALA A 93 3.35 3.94 -7.77
CA ALA A 93 2.97 4.14 -9.17
C ALA A 93 4.11 4.81 -9.95
N PRO A 94 4.36 4.39 -11.21
CA PRO A 94 5.38 5.00 -12.04
C PRO A 94 4.90 6.38 -12.52
N THR A 95 5.86 7.27 -12.79
CA THR A 95 5.63 8.54 -13.48
C THR A 95 6.44 8.59 -14.77
N GLU A 96 6.10 9.48 -15.71
CA GLU A 96 6.78 9.55 -17.01
C GLU A 96 8.28 9.88 -16.90
N ASP A 97 8.67 10.61 -15.85
CA ASP A 97 10.05 11.08 -15.62
C ASP A 97 10.92 10.04 -14.91
N GLY A 98 10.37 8.87 -14.55
CA GLY A 98 11.06 7.79 -13.86
C GLY A 98 11.04 7.89 -12.33
N ASP A 99 10.37 8.90 -11.79
CA ASP A 99 10.05 8.99 -10.37
C ASP A 99 8.86 8.09 -10.03
N ARG A 100 8.50 8.03 -8.74
CA ARG A 100 7.43 7.18 -8.21
C ARG A 100 6.46 8.00 -7.40
N ASN A 101 5.17 7.94 -7.71
CA ASN A 101 4.16 8.40 -6.77
C ASN A 101 4.00 7.35 -5.66
N VAL A 102 4.09 7.77 -4.40
CA VAL A 102 4.08 6.87 -3.25
C VAL A 102 2.88 7.17 -2.36
N VAL A 103 2.04 6.16 -2.15
CA VAL A 103 0.98 6.18 -1.15
C VAL A 103 1.29 5.11 -0.11
N ILE A 104 1.27 5.47 1.16
CA ILE A 104 1.43 4.51 2.25
C ILE A 104 0.15 4.39 3.05
N ARG A 105 -0.01 3.23 3.67
CA ARG A 105 -0.91 3.06 4.79
C ARG A 105 -0.09 2.82 6.04
N ALA A 106 -0.51 3.40 7.15
CA ALA A 106 0.19 3.28 8.40
C ALA A 106 -0.77 3.02 9.56
N GLU A 107 -0.35 2.15 10.47
CA GLU A 107 -0.87 2.07 11.83
C GLU A 107 -0.30 3.26 12.61
N VAL A 108 -1.17 4.03 13.25
CA VAL A 108 -0.85 5.22 14.01
C VAL A 108 -1.34 5.03 15.44
N ASN A 109 -0.40 4.86 16.34
CA ASN A 109 -0.63 4.84 17.77
C ASN A 109 -0.51 6.27 18.28
N GLY A 110 -1.61 6.84 18.78
CA GLY A 110 -1.66 8.21 19.28
C GLY A 110 -2.48 8.35 20.56
N THR A 111 -2.61 9.58 21.04
CA THR A 111 -3.34 9.87 22.28
C THR A 111 -4.79 10.21 21.97
N ALA A 112 -5.75 9.59 22.67
CA ALA A 112 -7.17 9.90 22.53
C ALA A 112 -7.48 11.35 22.95
N ILE A 113 -8.15 12.13 22.09
CA ILE A 113 -8.51 13.54 22.40
C ILE A 113 -9.74 13.61 23.32
N ASP A 114 -10.68 12.68 23.18
CA ASP A 114 -11.86 12.55 24.05
C ASP A 114 -12.06 11.08 24.44
N PRO A 115 -11.39 10.62 25.51
CA PRO A 115 -11.43 9.21 25.94
C PRO A 115 -12.80 8.80 26.51
N GLU A 116 -13.71 9.74 26.76
CA GLU A 116 -15.07 9.44 27.24
C GLU A 116 -16.06 9.21 26.08
N ALA A 117 -15.69 9.54 24.84
CA ALA A 117 -16.51 9.24 23.67
C ALA A 117 -16.53 7.72 23.41
N GLN A 118 -17.74 7.15 23.39
CA GLN A 118 -17.93 5.70 23.39
C GLN A 118 -17.64 5.04 22.03
N GLU A 119 -17.51 5.81 20.94
CA GLU A 119 -17.16 5.32 19.61
C GLU A 119 -16.34 6.38 18.86
N GLN A 120 -15.25 5.96 18.20
CA GLN A 120 -14.52 6.74 17.19
C GLN A 120 -13.84 8.03 17.69
N SER A 121 -13.37 8.10 18.94
CA SER A 121 -12.59 9.24 19.46
C SER A 121 -11.42 9.61 18.55
N ALA A 122 -11.40 10.85 18.06
CA ALA A 122 -10.26 11.36 17.30
C ALA A 122 -8.99 11.24 18.14
N ILE A 123 -7.87 10.90 17.50
CA ILE A 123 -6.58 10.81 18.17
C ILE A 123 -5.72 12.02 17.80
N SER A 124 -4.84 12.43 18.70
CA SER A 124 -3.70 13.28 18.38
C SER A 124 -2.46 12.42 18.18
N PHE A 125 -1.66 12.78 17.18
CA PHE A 125 -0.39 12.17 16.86
C PHE A 125 0.64 13.29 16.66
N ALA A 126 1.81 13.18 17.29
CA ALA A 126 2.82 14.23 17.34
C ALA A 126 2.26 15.58 17.85
N GLY A 127 1.37 15.52 18.84
CA GLY A 127 0.78 16.72 19.47
C GLY A 127 -0.32 17.42 18.68
N GLU A 128 -0.71 16.92 17.51
CA GLU A 128 -1.78 17.49 16.68
C GLU A 128 -2.83 16.44 16.29
N PRO A 129 -4.10 16.82 16.08
CA PRO A 129 -5.14 15.89 15.65
C PRO A 129 -4.80 15.19 14.33
N LEU A 130 -4.90 13.85 14.29
CA LEU A 130 -4.79 13.06 13.08
C LEU A 130 -6.12 13.16 12.29
N ARG A 131 -6.09 13.83 11.14
CA ARG A 131 -7.28 14.10 10.32
C ARG A 131 -6.90 14.28 8.85
N PHE A 132 -7.87 14.07 7.97
CA PHE A 132 -7.76 14.35 6.55
C PHE A 132 -7.18 15.75 6.26
N GLY A 133 -6.27 15.81 5.29
CA GLY A 133 -5.60 17.02 4.81
C GLY A 133 -4.48 17.54 5.72
N ARG A 134 -4.07 16.77 6.75
CA ARG A 134 -2.92 17.10 7.59
C ARG A 134 -1.62 16.73 6.86
N ASP A 135 -0.65 17.64 6.87
CA ASP A 135 0.72 17.34 6.48
C ASP A 135 1.46 16.60 7.62
N LEU A 136 2.26 15.60 7.25
CA LEU A 136 3.11 14.81 8.14
C LEU A 136 4.52 14.72 7.53
N GLU A 137 5.54 15.06 8.31
CA GLU A 137 6.95 14.82 7.98
C GLU A 137 7.37 13.52 8.66
N ILE A 138 7.45 12.42 7.92
CA ILE A 138 7.80 11.11 8.45
C ILE A 138 9.32 10.97 8.46
N GLU A 139 9.89 10.83 9.65
CA GLU A 139 11.34 10.69 9.85
C GLU A 139 11.69 9.27 10.30
N THR A 140 12.44 8.54 9.47
CA THR A 140 13.01 7.24 9.84
C THR A 140 14.54 7.34 9.92
N PRO A 141 15.24 6.31 10.42
CA PRO A 141 16.70 6.28 10.33
C PRO A 141 17.26 6.32 8.90
N GLN A 142 16.44 6.00 7.89
CA GLN A 142 16.87 5.84 6.50
C GLN A 142 16.43 6.98 5.58
N TYR A 143 15.32 7.65 5.87
CA TYR A 143 14.77 8.71 5.02
C TYR A 143 13.93 9.71 5.83
N VAL A 144 13.69 10.86 5.20
CA VAL A 144 12.71 11.86 5.64
C VAL A 144 11.86 12.19 4.44
N VAL A 145 10.53 12.10 4.60
CA VAL A 145 9.54 12.37 3.54
C VAL A 145 8.38 13.15 4.11
N GLU A 146 7.80 14.03 3.31
CA GLU A 146 6.57 14.75 3.64
C GLU A 146 5.40 14.09 2.93
N GLY A 147 4.22 14.11 3.54
CA GLY A 147 2.99 13.63 2.92
C GLY A 147 1.73 14.19 3.54
N VAL A 148 0.62 13.98 2.85
CA VAL A 148 -0.71 14.46 3.26
C VAL A 148 -1.59 13.29 3.64
N VAL A 149 -2.21 13.36 4.82
CA VAL A 149 -3.20 12.36 5.25
C VAL A 149 -4.44 12.46 4.37
N THR A 150 -4.76 11.41 3.62
CA THR A 150 -5.91 11.33 2.71
C THR A 150 -7.03 10.45 3.23
N ASP A 151 -6.79 9.68 4.29
CA ASP A 151 -7.84 8.93 4.99
C ASP A 151 -7.42 8.62 6.44
N VAL A 152 -8.39 8.51 7.34
CA VAL A 152 -8.17 8.10 8.75
C VAL A 152 -9.35 7.26 9.22
N GLY A 153 -9.08 6.03 9.62
CA GLY A 153 -10.10 5.07 10.04
C GLY A 153 -9.68 4.21 11.24
N PRO A 154 -10.63 3.51 11.88
CA PRO A 154 -10.31 2.51 12.91
C PRO A 154 -9.95 1.14 12.30
N GLU A 155 -10.09 0.97 10.99
CA GLU A 155 -10.04 -0.34 10.33
C GLU A 155 -8.62 -0.67 9.89
N GLU A 156 -8.12 -1.84 10.26
CA GLU A 156 -6.80 -2.36 9.86
C GLU A 156 -6.77 -2.81 8.40
N SER A 157 -7.88 -3.25 7.82
CA SER A 157 -7.92 -3.76 6.44
C SER A 157 -8.02 -2.62 5.42
N PHE A 158 -7.11 -2.54 4.44
CA PHE A 158 -7.20 -1.57 3.32
C PHE A 158 -8.02 -2.12 2.16
N GLY A 159 -9.25 -2.49 2.44
CA GLY A 159 -10.09 -3.18 1.47
C GLY A 159 -9.58 -4.57 1.08
N THR A 160 -10.34 -5.20 0.18
CA THR A 160 -10.05 -6.56 -0.31
C THR A 160 -9.34 -6.49 -1.65
N GLU A 161 -8.31 -7.30 -1.82
CA GLU A 161 -7.64 -7.43 -3.11
C GLU A 161 -8.56 -8.08 -4.14
N ALA A 162 -8.64 -7.48 -5.33
CA ALA A 162 -9.45 -7.96 -6.43
C ALA A 162 -8.76 -7.66 -7.77
N THR A 163 -9.31 -8.21 -8.85
CA THR A 163 -8.89 -7.91 -10.22
C THR A 163 -9.99 -7.11 -10.91
N ARG A 164 -9.61 -6.01 -11.58
CA ARG A 164 -10.51 -5.20 -12.40
C ARG A 164 -10.00 -5.11 -13.83
N THR A 165 -10.88 -5.36 -14.79
CA THR A 165 -10.56 -5.20 -16.21
C THR A 165 -10.87 -3.77 -16.60
N VAL A 166 -9.87 -3.07 -17.12
CA VAL A 166 -9.93 -1.64 -17.43
C VAL A 166 -9.56 -1.44 -18.88
N THR A 167 -10.33 -0.60 -19.58
CA THR A 167 -9.96 -0.16 -20.92
C THR A 167 -9.37 1.23 -20.83
N VAL A 168 -8.18 1.39 -21.40
CA VAL A 168 -7.47 2.67 -21.50
C VAL A 168 -7.24 3.06 -22.95
N GLU A 169 -7.30 4.35 -23.24
CA GLU A 169 -7.07 4.92 -24.57
C GLU A 169 -5.94 5.94 -24.55
N ALA A 170 -5.13 5.95 -25.61
CA ALA A 170 -4.11 6.96 -25.81
C ALA A 170 -4.05 7.35 -27.28
N THR A 171 -3.97 8.64 -27.56
CA THR A 171 -4.00 9.19 -28.93
C THR A 171 -2.62 9.66 -29.38
N GLU A 172 -2.47 9.78 -30.70
CA GLU A 172 -1.25 10.31 -31.33
C GLU A 172 0.05 9.57 -30.97
N ILE A 173 -0.02 8.26 -30.69
CA ILE A 173 1.12 7.46 -30.26
C ILE A 173 2.03 7.12 -31.46
N PRO A 174 3.35 7.41 -31.40
CA PRO A 174 4.28 7.06 -32.47
C PRO A 174 4.32 5.55 -32.72
N GLN A 175 4.35 5.14 -34.00
CA GLN A 175 4.34 3.72 -34.40
C GLN A 175 5.39 2.87 -33.68
N ASN A 176 6.62 3.38 -33.49
CA ASN A 176 7.69 2.64 -32.81
C ASN A 176 7.43 2.42 -31.29
N ARG A 177 6.49 3.15 -30.69
CA ARG A 177 6.00 2.88 -29.32
C ARG A 177 4.90 1.82 -29.37
N VAL A 178 3.97 1.91 -30.34
CA VAL A 178 2.91 0.91 -30.55
C VAL A 178 3.47 -0.47 -30.88
N ASP A 179 4.54 -0.55 -31.69
CA ASP A 179 5.20 -1.82 -32.05
C ASP A 179 5.77 -2.58 -30.83
N ARG A 180 5.87 -1.94 -29.66
CA ARG A 180 6.30 -2.54 -28.39
C ARG A 180 5.15 -2.92 -27.46
N LEU A 181 3.92 -2.58 -27.82
CA LEU A 181 2.72 -2.98 -27.08
C LEU A 181 2.29 -4.37 -27.56
N GLY A 182 1.80 -5.18 -26.63
CA GLY A 182 1.33 -6.53 -26.92
C GLY A 182 0.58 -7.15 -25.75
N VAL A 183 -0.22 -8.18 -26.06
CA VAL A 183 -0.92 -8.98 -25.06
C VAL A 183 0.09 -9.78 -24.23
N GLY A 184 -0.12 -9.84 -22.93
CA GLY A 184 0.73 -10.52 -21.97
C GLY A 184 1.88 -9.67 -21.42
N LEU A 185 1.96 -8.38 -21.78
CA LEU A 185 2.82 -7.44 -21.08
C LEU A 185 2.33 -7.29 -19.64
N THR A 186 3.26 -7.37 -18.70
CA THR A 186 3.00 -7.26 -17.27
C THR A 186 3.75 -6.08 -16.70
N GLU A 187 3.12 -5.40 -15.76
CA GLU A 187 3.78 -4.46 -14.87
C GLU A 187 3.97 -5.13 -13.51
N VAL A 188 5.17 -5.00 -12.98
CA VAL A 188 5.53 -5.51 -11.66
C VAL A 188 6.05 -4.36 -10.82
N MET A 189 5.43 -4.13 -9.66
CA MET A 189 5.87 -3.17 -8.67
C MET A 189 6.54 -3.94 -7.52
N ARG A 190 7.86 -3.81 -7.41
CA ARG A 190 8.71 -4.64 -6.53
C ARG A 190 8.58 -6.13 -6.84
N ASP A 191 7.69 -6.83 -6.14
CA ASP A 191 7.46 -8.27 -6.28
C ASP A 191 6.00 -8.59 -6.65
N ASP A 192 5.15 -7.57 -6.80
CA ASP A 192 3.72 -7.70 -7.04
C ASP A 192 3.36 -7.34 -8.48
N GLU A 193 2.71 -8.28 -9.18
CA GLU A 193 2.12 -8.01 -10.50
C GLU A 193 0.90 -7.10 -10.34
N THR A 194 1.01 -5.87 -10.82
CA THR A 194 -0.02 -4.84 -10.65
C THR A 194 -0.93 -4.71 -11.86
N ALA A 195 -0.45 -5.04 -13.06
CA ALA A 195 -1.25 -4.92 -14.27
C ALA A 195 -0.79 -5.91 -15.35
N THR A 196 -1.74 -6.47 -16.09
CA THR A 196 -1.48 -7.38 -17.21
C THR A 196 -2.33 -7.00 -18.42
N VAL A 197 -1.68 -6.79 -19.57
CA VAL A 197 -2.35 -6.44 -20.81
C VAL A 197 -3.04 -7.67 -21.41
N THR A 198 -4.35 -7.59 -21.61
CA THR A 198 -5.17 -8.70 -22.13
C THR A 198 -5.62 -8.49 -23.58
N ASP A 199 -5.73 -7.24 -24.03
CA ASP A 199 -6.04 -6.89 -25.41
C ASP A 199 -5.34 -5.58 -25.81
N VAL A 200 -4.92 -5.49 -27.08
CA VAL A 200 -4.35 -4.26 -27.66
C VAL A 200 -4.90 -4.12 -29.07
N SER A 201 -5.43 -2.94 -29.37
CA SER A 201 -5.85 -2.57 -30.72
C SER A 201 -5.44 -1.14 -31.04
N ASP A 202 -5.17 -0.86 -32.31
CA ASP A 202 -4.72 0.45 -32.74
C ASP A 202 -5.23 0.83 -34.15
N VAL A 203 -5.53 2.11 -34.34
CA VAL A 203 -5.96 2.71 -35.61
C VAL A 203 -5.09 3.90 -35.95
N ALA A 204 -5.12 4.39 -37.19
CA ALA A 204 -4.32 5.57 -37.56
C ALA A 204 -4.94 6.79 -36.89
N SER A 205 -4.13 7.62 -36.21
CA SER A 205 -4.62 8.87 -35.64
C SER A 205 -5.14 9.78 -36.75
N GLU A 206 -6.14 10.60 -36.46
CA GLU A 206 -6.66 11.58 -37.41
C GLU A 206 -6.04 12.96 -37.16
N GLU A 207 -5.66 13.67 -38.23
CA GLU A 207 -5.21 15.06 -38.17
C GLU A 207 -6.04 15.95 -39.09
N VAL A 208 -6.30 17.19 -38.66
CA VAL A 208 -7.02 18.19 -39.46
C VAL A 208 -6.02 19.04 -40.22
N ARG A 209 -6.01 18.96 -41.55
CA ARG A 209 -5.16 19.78 -42.42
C ARG A 209 -5.94 20.87 -43.12
N SER A 210 -5.34 22.06 -43.23
CA SER A 210 -5.88 23.16 -44.03
C SER A 210 -5.42 23.04 -45.48
N GLY A 211 -6.37 23.02 -46.40
CA GLY A 211 -6.17 23.00 -47.85
C GLY A 211 -6.83 24.18 -48.54
N GLY A 212 -6.64 24.28 -49.86
CA GLY A 212 -7.12 25.41 -50.68
C GLY A 212 -8.64 25.65 -50.65
N ASP A 213 -9.42 24.63 -50.28
CA ASP A 213 -10.89 24.68 -50.20
C ASP A 213 -11.45 24.53 -48.76
N GLY A 214 -10.61 24.55 -47.72
CA GLY A 214 -11.07 24.47 -46.32
C GLY A 214 -10.19 23.57 -45.42
N PHE A 215 -10.85 22.77 -44.59
CA PHE A 215 -10.20 21.79 -43.70
C PHE A 215 -10.58 20.37 -44.11
N GLU A 216 -9.62 19.46 -44.09
CA GLU A 216 -9.78 18.03 -44.38
C GLU A 216 -9.24 17.21 -43.21
N VAL A 217 -9.96 16.16 -42.81
CA VAL A 217 -9.47 15.17 -41.83
C VAL A 217 -8.72 14.10 -42.61
N VAL A 218 -7.46 13.87 -42.27
CA VAL A 218 -6.61 12.87 -42.91
C VAL A 218 -5.93 12.00 -41.87
N GLU A 219 -5.64 10.76 -42.22
CA GLU A 219 -4.88 9.86 -41.35
C GLU A 219 -3.43 10.35 -41.18
N HIS A 220 -2.95 10.32 -39.95
CA HIS A 220 -1.57 10.63 -39.62
C HIS A 220 -0.66 9.48 -40.10
N PRO A 221 0.43 9.77 -40.84
CA PRO A 221 1.21 8.73 -41.51
C PRO A 221 2.05 7.85 -40.56
N ARG A 222 2.13 8.19 -39.27
CA ARG A 222 3.02 7.54 -38.28
C ARG A 222 2.46 7.39 -36.88
N ASN A 223 1.37 8.09 -36.57
CA ASN A 223 0.82 8.10 -35.22
C ASN A 223 -0.44 7.27 -35.22
N ARG A 224 -0.70 6.61 -34.11
CA ARG A 224 -1.78 5.67 -33.93
C ARG A 224 -2.54 6.03 -32.66
N ASP A 225 -3.85 5.85 -32.70
CA ASP A 225 -4.66 5.86 -31.50
C ASP A 225 -4.76 4.42 -31.02
N VAL A 226 -4.45 4.19 -29.75
CA VAL A 226 -4.33 2.88 -29.13
C VAL A 226 -5.43 2.72 -28.09
N THR A 227 -6.13 1.60 -28.15
CA THR A 227 -7.04 1.12 -27.11
C THR A 227 -6.45 -0.17 -26.52
N MET A 228 -6.31 -0.22 -25.22
CA MET A 228 -5.73 -1.35 -24.51
C MET A 228 -6.66 -1.80 -23.38
N THR A 229 -6.85 -3.10 -23.24
CA THR A 229 -7.54 -3.71 -22.10
C THR A 229 -6.51 -4.30 -21.15
N VAL A 230 -6.62 -3.96 -19.88
CA VAL A 230 -5.66 -4.29 -18.84
C VAL A 230 -6.39 -4.88 -17.65
N ASP A 231 -6.00 -6.06 -17.20
CA ASP A 231 -6.41 -6.60 -15.91
C ASP A 231 -5.49 -6.02 -14.83
N MET A 232 -6.08 -5.35 -13.84
CA MET A 232 -5.36 -4.60 -12.82
C MET A 232 -5.64 -5.18 -11.44
N THR A 233 -4.59 -5.36 -10.64
CA THR A 233 -4.70 -5.71 -9.23
C THR A 233 -5.09 -4.46 -8.44
N VAL A 234 -6.27 -4.48 -7.82
CA VAL A 234 -6.87 -3.35 -7.12
C VAL A 234 -7.22 -3.70 -5.67
N ARG A 235 -7.53 -2.67 -4.88
CA ARG A 235 -8.16 -2.79 -3.56
C ARG A 235 -9.58 -2.25 -3.60
N GLU A 236 -10.53 -3.07 -3.19
CA GLU A 236 -11.94 -2.67 -3.04
C GLU A 236 -12.23 -2.35 -1.57
N LEU A 237 -12.56 -1.09 -1.30
CA LEU A 237 -13.00 -0.65 0.03
C LEU A 237 -14.47 -1.01 0.26
N ASP A 238 -14.88 -1.06 1.53
CA ASP A 238 -16.25 -1.43 1.93
C ASP A 238 -17.32 -0.43 1.46
N ASP A 239 -16.92 0.80 1.13
CA ASP A 239 -17.79 1.83 0.54
C ASP A 239 -17.99 1.68 -0.98
N GLY A 240 -17.34 0.68 -1.59
CA GLY A 240 -17.35 0.41 -3.02
C GLY A 240 -16.30 1.18 -3.83
N THR A 241 -15.45 1.97 -3.18
CA THR A 241 -14.31 2.62 -3.84
C THR A 241 -13.30 1.57 -4.28
N VAL A 242 -12.87 1.65 -5.54
CA VAL A 242 -11.79 0.84 -6.09
C VAL A 242 -10.53 1.68 -6.12
N LEU A 243 -9.44 1.14 -5.56
CA LEU A 243 -8.13 1.76 -5.54
C LEU A 243 -7.17 0.96 -6.41
N PHE A 244 -6.44 1.64 -7.28
CA PHE A 244 -5.30 1.09 -7.99
C PHE A 244 -4.03 1.79 -7.49
N ARG A 245 -3.06 0.99 -7.02
CA ARG A 245 -1.81 1.50 -6.41
C ARG A 245 -2.06 2.58 -5.34
N GLY A 246 -3.07 2.35 -4.49
CA GLY A 246 -3.43 3.26 -3.39
C GLY A 246 -4.25 4.50 -3.79
N SER A 247 -4.42 4.77 -5.08
CA SER A 247 -5.22 5.89 -5.58
C SER A 247 -6.57 5.44 -6.13
N SER A 248 -7.61 6.26 -6.01
CA SER A 248 -8.95 5.94 -6.53
C SER A 248 -8.91 5.78 -8.05
N LEU A 249 -9.39 4.63 -8.54
CA LEU A 249 -9.51 4.31 -9.96
C LEU A 249 -10.83 4.85 -10.53
N ARG A 250 -10.75 5.71 -11.54
CA ARG A 250 -11.92 6.39 -12.12
C ARG A 250 -11.83 6.49 -13.64
N ILE A 251 -12.99 6.62 -14.29
CA ILE A 251 -13.07 7.02 -15.71
C ILE A 251 -12.54 8.45 -15.86
N ASP A 252 -11.97 8.76 -17.02
CA ASP A 252 -11.30 10.03 -17.38
C ASP A 252 -9.99 10.27 -16.60
N GLN A 253 -9.43 9.23 -15.95
CA GLN A 253 -8.16 9.31 -15.26
C GLN A 253 -7.02 8.86 -16.18
N SER A 254 -5.95 9.66 -16.28
CA SER A 254 -4.69 9.20 -16.87
C SER A 254 -3.95 8.25 -15.94
N ILE A 255 -3.51 7.12 -16.47
CA ILE A 255 -2.70 6.13 -15.75
C ILE A 255 -1.45 5.84 -16.57
N VAL A 256 -0.30 5.95 -15.89
CA VAL A 256 0.99 5.51 -16.40
C VAL A 256 1.20 4.05 -16.03
N PHE A 257 1.54 3.23 -17.01
CA PHE A 257 1.95 1.84 -16.87
C PHE A 257 3.42 1.72 -17.24
N GLU A 258 4.20 1.01 -16.43
CA GLU A 258 5.59 0.69 -16.70
C GLU A 258 5.73 -0.81 -16.98
N PHE A 259 5.55 -1.20 -18.24
CA PHE A 259 5.80 -2.57 -18.68
C PHE A 259 7.29 -2.78 -18.98
N ASP A 260 7.76 -4.02 -18.91
CA ASP A 260 9.18 -4.40 -19.11
C ASP A 260 9.84 -3.76 -20.36
N GLU A 261 9.08 -3.54 -21.43
CA GLU A 261 9.59 -3.05 -22.72
C GLU A 261 9.22 -1.58 -23.01
N VAL A 262 8.26 -1.01 -22.27
CA VAL A 262 7.63 0.28 -22.61
C VAL A 262 6.83 0.88 -21.46
N THR A 263 7.05 2.19 -21.23
CA THR A 263 6.15 3.03 -20.43
C THR A 263 5.03 3.57 -21.33
N PHE A 264 3.79 3.43 -20.88
CA PHE A 264 2.58 3.81 -21.60
C PHE A 264 1.65 4.60 -20.68
N GLU A 265 1.27 5.80 -21.09
CA GLU A 265 0.20 6.57 -20.44
C GLU A 265 -1.08 6.45 -21.27
N GLY A 266 -2.21 6.18 -20.60
CA GLY A 266 -3.52 6.18 -21.22
C GLY A 266 -4.62 6.66 -20.28
N GLU A 267 -5.68 7.19 -20.85
CA GLU A 267 -6.89 7.63 -20.15
C GLU A 267 -7.85 6.45 -19.96
N VAL A 268 -8.37 6.26 -18.76
CA VAL A 268 -9.36 5.21 -18.45
C VAL A 268 -10.72 5.59 -19.06
N VAL A 269 -11.22 4.75 -19.96
CA VAL A 269 -12.53 4.96 -20.62
C VAL A 269 -13.60 3.97 -20.15
N ALA A 270 -13.20 2.83 -19.58
CA ALA A 270 -14.12 1.84 -19.01
C ALA A 270 -13.47 1.04 -17.87
N ILE A 271 -14.30 0.64 -16.90
CA ILE A 271 -13.93 -0.23 -15.77
C ILE A 271 -15.04 -1.28 -15.63
N GLU A 272 -14.68 -2.56 -15.62
CA GLU A 272 -15.60 -3.70 -15.48
C GLU A 272 -15.49 -4.37 -14.10
#